data_AF-A0A1Y1VEK9-F1
#
_entry.id   AF-A0A1Y1VEK9-F1
#
_cell.length_a   1.000
_cell.length_b   1.000
_cell.length_c   1.000
_cell.angle_alpha   90.00
_cell.angle_beta   90.00
_cell.angle_gamma   90.00
#
_symmetry.space_group_name_H-M   'P 1'
#
loop_
_entity.id
_entity.type
_entity.pdbx_description
1 polymer ?
#
loop_
_entity_poly.entity_id
_entity_poly.type
_entity_poly.pdbx_seq_one_letter_code
_entity_poly.pdbx_strand_id
1 'polypeptide(L)'
;WKNVRIKRNTDLHLSLISQGKFNSYSFENYDTNYYYPKSSGKGVDIYILDSDFNFNQSEYFNSNERETKCLGIFRNGTLVKSEDCSMPNDPHGELVADAVGGIKHGVAERANIY
;
A
#
# COMPACT_ATOMS: atom_id res chain seq x y z
N TRP A 1 -9.59 2.38 -22.08
CA TRP A 1 -9.55 2.69 -20.63
C TRP A 1 -10.83 2.30 -19.86
N LYS A 2 -11.52 1.17 -20.15
CA LYS A 2 -12.76 0.81 -19.42
C LYS A 2 -12.52 0.20 -18.02
N ASN A 3 -11.35 -0.39 -17.80
CA ASN A 3 -10.99 -1.10 -16.56
C ASN A 3 -9.86 -0.40 -15.78
N VAL A 4 -9.67 0.90 -16.02
CA VAL A 4 -8.68 1.72 -15.33
C VAL A 4 -9.40 2.76 -14.49
N ARG A 5 -8.91 2.98 -13.28
CA ARG A 5 -9.29 4.08 -12.40
C ARG A 5 -8.14 5.08 -12.32
N ILE A 6 -8.50 6.28 -11.88
CA ILE A 6 -7.58 7.40 -11.75
C ILE A 6 -7.68 7.92 -10.32
N LYS A 7 -6.57 7.96 -9.60
CA LYS A 7 -6.42 8.80 -8.40
C LYS A 7 -5.69 10.07 -8.84
N ARG A 8 -6.22 11.23 -8.48
CA ARG A 8 -5.67 12.53 -8.89
C ARG A 8 -4.77 13.10 -7.81
N ASN A 9 -3.72 13.79 -8.20
CA ASN A 9 -2.77 14.46 -7.29
C ASN A 9 -2.24 13.51 -6.21
N THR A 10 -1.69 12.37 -6.63
CA THR A 10 -1.15 11.36 -5.74
C THR A 10 0.26 11.68 -5.30
N ASP A 11 0.76 10.91 -4.33
CA ASP A 11 2.18 10.86 -4.02
C ASP A 11 3.01 10.51 -5.25
N LEU A 12 4.25 10.98 -5.25
CA LEU A 12 5.18 10.86 -6.37
C LEU A 12 5.38 9.40 -6.81
N HIS A 13 5.45 8.45 -5.87
CA HIS A 13 5.69 7.05 -6.21
C HIS A 13 4.53 6.47 -7.03
N LEU A 14 3.28 6.80 -6.69
CA LEU A 14 2.11 6.30 -7.42
C LEU A 14 1.99 6.90 -8.82
N SER A 15 2.16 8.22 -8.95
CA SER A 15 2.09 8.84 -10.27
C SER A 15 3.24 8.35 -11.16
N LEU A 16 4.45 8.24 -10.62
CA LEU A 16 5.64 7.84 -11.38
C LEU A 16 5.54 6.41 -11.94
N ILE A 17 5.02 5.45 -11.18
CA ILE A 17 4.91 4.05 -11.64
C ILE A 17 3.83 3.82 -12.71
N SER A 18 2.96 4.80 -12.95
CA SER A 18 1.84 4.67 -13.89
C SER A 18 1.93 5.57 -15.13
N GLN A 19 3.09 6.19 -15.35
CA GLN A 19 3.36 7.03 -16.50
C GLN A 19 4.61 6.57 -17.25
N GLY A 20 4.83 7.13 -18.45
CA GLY A 20 6.07 6.95 -19.19
C GLY A 20 7.26 7.58 -18.47
N LYS A 21 8.48 7.37 -18.97
CA LYS A 21 9.67 8.01 -18.40
C LYS A 21 9.51 9.54 -18.42
N PHE A 22 9.46 10.15 -17.25
CA PHE A 22 9.49 11.60 -17.14
C PHE A 22 10.79 12.16 -17.72
N ASN A 23 10.67 13.19 -18.57
CA ASN A 23 11.80 13.89 -19.15
C ASN A 23 11.65 15.39 -18.92
N SER A 24 12.48 15.93 -18.01
CA SER A 24 12.50 17.35 -17.67
C SER A 24 12.91 18.29 -18.81
N TYR A 25 13.47 17.75 -19.90
CA TYR A 25 13.83 18.52 -21.09
C TYR A 25 12.74 18.53 -22.17
N SER A 26 11.68 17.75 -21.99
CA SER A 26 10.50 17.78 -22.87
C SER A 26 9.50 18.83 -22.37
N PHE A 27 8.73 19.41 -23.28
CA PHE A 27 7.63 20.34 -22.92
C PHE A 27 6.42 19.64 -22.28
N GLU A 28 6.50 18.32 -22.06
CA GLU A 28 5.44 17.56 -21.41
C GLU A 28 5.50 17.80 -19.90
N ASN A 29 4.39 18.25 -19.33
CA ASN A 29 4.26 18.45 -17.89
C ASN A 29 4.21 17.11 -17.17
N TYR A 30 4.81 17.03 -15.97
CA TYR A 30 4.71 15.86 -15.11
C TYR A 30 3.24 15.57 -14.77
N ASP A 31 2.79 14.34 -15.03
CA ASP A 31 1.44 13.91 -14.68
C ASP A 31 1.41 13.46 -13.22
N THR A 32 0.59 14.11 -12.39
CA THR A 32 0.44 13.83 -10.96
C THR A 32 -0.65 12.79 -10.66
N ASN A 33 -1.22 12.14 -11.67
CA ASN A 33 -2.25 11.14 -11.51
C ASN A 33 -1.67 9.72 -11.44
N TYR A 34 -2.32 8.85 -10.66
CA TYR A 34 -2.06 7.42 -10.65
C TYR A 34 -3.15 6.68 -11.44
N TYR A 35 -2.73 5.98 -12.49
CA TYR A 35 -3.59 5.16 -13.35
C TYR A 35 -3.42 3.69 -12.99
N TYR A 36 -4.50 3.05 -12.52
CA TYR A 36 -4.41 1.69 -11.99
C TYR A 36 -5.62 0.82 -12.39
N PRO A 37 -5.46 -0.52 -12.42
CA PRO A 37 -6.57 -1.43 -12.70
C PRO A 37 -7.70 -1.28 -11.69
N LYS A 38 -8.96 -1.31 -12.14
CA LYS A 38 -10.15 -1.23 -11.28
C LYS A 38 -10.22 -2.32 -10.19
N SER A 39 -9.49 -3.43 -10.37
CA SER A 39 -9.36 -4.48 -9.36
C SER A 39 -8.58 -4.03 -8.11
N SER A 40 -7.65 -3.09 -8.25
CA SER A 40 -6.78 -2.59 -7.17
C SER A 40 -6.18 -3.68 -6.27
N GLY A 41 -5.81 -4.83 -6.82
CA GLY A 41 -5.25 -5.95 -6.06
C GLY A 41 -6.28 -6.87 -5.37
N LYS A 42 -7.58 -6.72 -5.62
CA LYS A 42 -8.61 -7.60 -5.05
C LYS A 42 -8.31 -9.08 -5.31
N GLY A 43 -8.28 -9.87 -4.24
CA GLY A 43 -8.00 -11.31 -4.27
C GLY A 43 -6.52 -11.67 -4.32
N VAL A 44 -5.63 -10.69 -4.12
CA VAL A 44 -4.19 -10.90 -3.94
C VAL A 44 -3.87 -10.81 -2.45
N ASP A 45 -3.12 -11.78 -1.94
CA ASP A 45 -2.56 -11.77 -0.60
C ASP A 45 -1.12 -11.28 -0.65
N ILE A 46 -0.78 -10.30 0.18
CA ILE A 46 0.58 -9.75 0.30
C ILE A 46 1.04 -9.99 1.73
N TYR A 47 2.19 -10.64 1.87
CA TYR A 47 2.86 -10.85 3.16
C TYR A 47 4.02 -9.90 3.29
N ILE A 48 4.02 -9.08 4.33
CA ILE A 48 5.06 -8.10 4.62
C ILE A 48 5.82 -8.57 5.86
N LEU A 49 7.12 -8.70 5.74
CA LEU A 49 8.01 -9.02 6.85
C LEU A 49 8.80 -7.76 7.18
N ASP A 50 8.36 -7.06 8.22
CA ASP A 50 8.94 -5.79 8.64
C ASP A 50 8.89 -5.66 10.18
N SER A 51 9.30 -4.52 10.73
CA SER A 51 9.43 -4.30 12.17
C SER A 51 8.10 -4.27 12.90
N ASP A 52 7.07 -3.66 12.30
CA ASP A 52 5.81 -3.33 12.97
C ASP A 52 4.64 -3.22 11.98
N PHE A 53 3.41 -3.35 12.49
CA PHE A 53 2.21 -3.07 11.71
C PHE A 53 1.11 -2.49 12.57
N ASN A 54 0.44 -1.46 12.07
CA ASN A 54 -0.70 -0.82 12.71
C ASN A 54 -1.85 -0.63 11.70
N PHE A 55 -2.72 -1.64 11.64
CA PHE A 55 -3.88 -1.63 10.75
C PHE A 55 -5.09 -0.87 11.32
N ASN A 56 -4.92 -0.15 12.44
CA ASN A 56 -5.97 0.71 13.01
C ASN A 56 -5.95 2.14 12.43
N GLN A 57 -5.09 2.41 11.45
CA GLN A 57 -5.02 3.68 10.75
C GLN A 57 -6.10 3.81 9.68
N SER A 58 -6.48 5.05 9.37
CA SER A 58 -7.53 5.35 8.39
C SER A 58 -7.28 4.80 6.99
N GLU A 59 -6.01 4.54 6.65
CA GLU A 59 -5.59 3.93 5.38
C GLU A 59 -6.03 2.47 5.23
N TYR A 60 -6.53 1.84 6.30
CA TYR A 60 -6.99 0.45 6.33
C TYR A 60 -8.48 0.29 6.64
N PHE A 61 -9.26 1.38 6.65
CA PHE A 61 -10.70 1.36 7.01
C PHE A 61 -11.63 0.78 5.93
N ASN A 62 -11.09 0.16 4.89
CA ASN A 62 -11.85 -0.55 3.85
C ASN A 62 -11.92 -2.07 4.10
N SER A 63 -12.08 -2.46 5.36
CA SER A 63 -12.14 -3.86 5.81
C SER A 63 -13.34 -4.65 5.27
N ASN A 64 -14.34 -3.97 4.72
CA ASN A 64 -15.44 -4.60 3.98
C ASN A 64 -15.02 -5.09 2.58
N GLU A 65 -13.85 -4.69 2.08
CA GLU A 65 -13.37 -5.02 0.73
C GLU A 65 -12.18 -5.98 0.71
N ARG A 66 -11.45 -6.10 1.83
CA ARG A 66 -10.20 -6.86 1.99
C ARG A 66 -9.91 -7.17 3.47
N GLU A 67 -8.95 -8.03 3.73
CA GLU A 67 -8.41 -8.32 5.06
C GLU A 67 -7.05 -7.66 5.27
N THR A 68 -6.86 -7.01 6.42
CA THR A 68 -5.54 -6.55 6.88
C THR A 68 -5.32 -7.02 8.29
N LYS A 69 -4.28 -7.81 8.52
CA LYS A 69 -4.12 -8.54 9.79
C LYS A 69 -2.66 -8.83 10.08
N CYS A 70 -2.19 -8.49 11.28
CA CYS A 70 -0.91 -9.03 11.71
C CYS A 70 -1.03 -10.52 12.05
N LEU A 71 -0.11 -11.33 11.52
CA LEU A 71 -0.05 -12.76 11.83
C LEU A 71 0.80 -13.08 13.06
N GLY A 72 1.76 -12.21 13.38
CA GLY A 72 2.61 -12.35 14.56
C GLY A 72 3.97 -11.66 14.41
N ILE A 73 4.79 -11.85 15.42
CA ILE A 73 6.11 -11.23 15.55
C ILE A 73 7.16 -12.32 15.51
N PHE A 74 8.20 -12.14 14.69
CA PHE A 74 9.35 -13.04 14.72
C PHE A 74 10.19 -12.82 15.98
N ARG A 75 10.40 -13.88 16.76
CA ARG A 75 11.31 -13.91 17.90
C ARG A 75 12.26 -15.08 17.72
N ASN A 76 13.56 -14.80 17.67
CA ASN A 76 14.61 -15.81 17.46
C ASN A 76 14.33 -16.72 16.26
N GLY A 77 13.91 -16.14 15.13
CA GLY A 77 13.60 -16.87 13.89
C GLY A 77 12.27 -17.65 13.92
N THR A 78 11.47 -17.54 14.97
CA THR A 78 10.16 -18.22 15.08
C THR A 78 9.03 -17.20 15.10
N LEU A 79 7.97 -17.44 14.32
CA LEU A 79 6.77 -16.61 14.36
C LEU A 79 5.96 -16.89 15.63
N VAL A 80 5.86 -15.89 16.50
CA VAL A 80 4.96 -15.91 17.65
C VAL A 80 3.68 -15.20 17.27
N LYS A 81 2.56 -15.91 17.26
CA LYS A 81 1.25 -15.34 16.91
C LYS A 81 0.94 -14.14 17.80
N SER A 82 0.55 -13.05 17.16
CA SER A 82 0.08 -11.82 17.79
C SER A 82 -0.88 -11.14 16.84
N GLU A 83 -1.97 -10.59 17.37
CA GLU A 83 -2.91 -9.76 16.58
C GLU A 83 -2.51 -8.28 16.61
N ASP A 84 -1.71 -7.89 17.61
CA ASP A 84 -1.12 -6.57 17.73
C ASP A 84 0.40 -6.67 17.49
N CYS A 85 0.85 -5.98 16.45
CA CYS A 85 2.24 -5.89 16.05
C CYS A 85 2.69 -4.42 15.94
N SER A 86 1.94 -3.51 16.57
CA SER A 86 2.21 -2.09 16.48
C SER A 86 3.41 -1.71 17.35
N MET A 87 4.32 -0.89 16.81
CA MET A 87 5.42 -0.28 17.55
C MET A 87 5.48 1.22 17.23
N PRO A 88 4.77 2.07 17.99
CA PRO A 88 4.59 3.49 17.64
C PRO A 88 5.86 4.32 17.49
N ASN A 89 6.98 3.88 18.07
CA ASN A 89 8.25 4.61 18.03
C ASN A 89 9.10 4.28 16.79
N ASP A 90 8.71 3.28 15.99
CA ASP A 90 9.42 2.87 14.78
C ASP A 90 8.42 2.30 13.77
N PRO A 91 7.61 3.16 13.10
CA PRO A 91 6.49 2.73 12.25
C PRO A 91 6.94 2.33 10.83
N HIS A 92 8.13 1.75 10.69
CA HIS A 92 8.71 1.44 9.38
C HIS A 92 7.82 0.49 8.58
N GLY A 93 7.34 -0.59 9.20
CA GLY A 93 6.46 -1.55 8.56
C GLY A 93 5.05 -1.02 8.33
N GLU A 94 4.54 -0.13 9.20
CA GLU A 94 3.31 0.63 8.95
C GLU A 94 3.39 1.44 7.64
N LEU A 95 4.50 2.16 7.42
CA LEU A 95 4.73 2.96 6.21
C LEU A 95 4.93 2.10 4.95
N VAL A 96 5.62 0.97 5.08
CA VAL A 96 5.77 -0.01 3.98
C VAL A 96 4.41 -0.59 3.59
N ALA A 97 3.61 -1.01 4.57
CA ALA A 97 2.28 -1.53 4.33
C ALA A 97 1.34 -0.48 3.72
N ASP A 98 1.48 0.79 4.11
CA ASP A 98 0.69 1.90 3.57
C ASP A 98 1.06 2.18 2.11
N ALA A 99 2.35 2.19 1.77
CA ALA A 99 2.81 2.32 0.39
C ALA A 99 2.34 1.16 -0.51
N VAL A 100 2.20 -0.05 0.06
CA VAL A 100 1.70 -1.22 -0.65
C VAL A 100 0.19 -1.14 -0.88
N GLY A 101 -0.60 -0.87 0.16
CA GLY A 101 -2.05 -1.01 0.07
C GLY A 101 -2.86 -0.07 0.93
N GLY A 102 -2.33 1.07 1.37
CA GLY A 102 -3.15 2.17 1.88
C GLY A 102 -4.23 2.63 0.89
N ILE A 103 -5.35 3.14 1.40
CA ILE A 103 -6.45 3.68 0.59
C ILE A 103 -5.99 4.86 -0.28
N LYS A 104 -5.12 5.72 0.22
CA LYS A 104 -4.58 6.89 -0.48
C LYS A 104 -3.19 6.63 -1.01
N HIS A 105 -2.31 6.09 -0.17
CA HIS A 105 -0.88 5.99 -0.44
C HIS A 105 -0.47 4.66 -1.10
N GLY A 106 -1.40 3.70 -1.14
CA GLY A 106 -1.14 2.34 -1.63
C GLY A 106 -1.31 2.14 -3.13
N VAL A 107 -0.45 1.27 -3.67
CA VAL A 107 -0.52 0.75 -5.04
C VAL A 107 -1.73 -0.17 -5.22
N ALA A 108 -2.03 -1.03 -4.24
CA ALA A 108 -3.00 -2.11 -4.28
C ALA A 108 -4.00 -2.03 -3.10
N GLU A 109 -4.81 -0.98 -3.07
CA GLU A 109 -5.71 -0.65 -1.95
C GLU A 109 -6.74 -1.75 -1.57
N ARG A 110 -6.97 -2.75 -2.43
CA ARG A 110 -7.93 -3.85 -2.21
C ARG A 110 -7.25 -5.22 -2.07
N ALA A 111 -5.91 -5.27 -2.04
CA ALA A 111 -5.18 -6.47 -1.69
C ALA A 111 -5.29 -6.75 -0.19
N ASN A 112 -5.31 -8.03 0.18
CA ASN A 112 -5.18 -8.42 1.57
C ASN A 112 -3.72 -8.22 2.02
N ILE A 113 -3.51 -7.75 3.25
CA ILE A 113 -2.17 -7.49 3.80
C ILE A 113 -1.99 -8.28 5.09
N TYR A 114 -0.88 -9.01 5.16
CA TYR A 114 -0.53 -9.90 6.26
C TYR A 114 0.90 -9.66 6.77
#